data_AF-A0A2H6AYS4-F1
#
_entry.id   AF-A0A2H6AYS4-F1
#
_cell.length_a   1.000
_cell.length_b   1.000
_cell.length_c   1.000
_cell.angle_alpha   90.00
_cell.angle_beta   90.00
_cell.angle_gamma   90.00
#
_symmetry.space_group_name_H-M   'P 1'
#
loop_
_entity.id
_entity.type
_entity.pdbx_description
1 polymer ?
#
loop_
_entity_poly.entity_id
_entity_poly.type
_entity_poly.pdbx_seq_one_letter_code
_entity_poly.pdbx_strand_id
1 'polypeptide(L)'
;MVSWRSQQSERATVLALLFVASTPAVALTPEEVAARIASEYRVEVLKVEDASDDGRRLYVLTVMLPPDAGNAAFQVGRLFVDAETGKLVPRLRHRPDGYEAPPAWPSAPEPSGPALRRESLERPHSR
;
A
#
# COMPACT_ATOMS: atom_id res chain seq x y z
N MET A 1 65.94 -11.57 51.07
CA MET A 1 65.15 -12.78 51.37
C MET A 1 63.91 -12.33 52.14
N VAL A 2 62.80 -12.07 51.45
CA VAL A 2 61.38 -12.20 51.87
C VAL A 2 60.57 -11.90 50.59
N SER A 3 59.78 -12.88 50.17
CA SER A 3 58.83 -12.83 49.05
C SER A 3 57.43 -12.68 49.64
N TRP A 4 56.57 -11.82 49.07
CA TRP A 4 55.12 -12.11 48.99
C TRP A 4 54.31 -11.21 48.03
N ARG A 5 53.77 -11.87 46.99
CA ARG A 5 52.44 -11.81 46.34
C ARG A 5 51.74 -10.48 45.97
N SER A 6 51.54 -10.36 44.64
CA SER A 6 50.33 -10.06 43.86
C SER A 6 49.13 -9.37 44.52
N GLN A 7 48.72 -8.26 43.90
CA GLN A 7 47.31 -7.86 43.86
C GLN A 7 46.94 -7.44 42.43
N GLN A 8 46.47 -8.43 41.66
CA GLN A 8 45.77 -8.24 40.39
C GLN A 8 44.49 -7.43 40.65
N SER A 9 44.30 -6.35 39.91
CA SER A 9 43.01 -5.66 39.80
C SER A 9 42.52 -5.77 38.35
N GLU A 10 41.89 -6.90 38.05
CA GLU A 10 41.21 -7.12 36.79
C GLU A 10 39.84 -6.42 36.84
N ARG A 11 39.76 -5.27 36.17
CA ARG A 11 38.50 -4.57 35.91
C ARG A 11 37.73 -5.36 34.85
N ALA A 12 36.90 -6.30 35.28
CA ALA A 12 35.93 -6.95 34.41
C ALA A 12 34.91 -5.91 33.93
N THR A 13 35.07 -5.46 32.68
CA THR A 13 34.08 -4.62 31.99
C THR A 13 33.04 -5.55 31.38
N VAL A 14 31.84 -5.59 31.95
CA VAL A 14 30.70 -6.34 31.40
C VAL A 14 30.09 -5.52 30.27
N LEU A 15 30.39 -5.91 29.03
CA LEU A 15 29.78 -5.36 27.82
C LEU A 15 28.42 -6.07 27.60
N ALA A 16 27.33 -5.45 28.04
CA ALA A 16 25.98 -5.96 27.80
C ALA A 16 25.58 -5.69 26.33
N LEU A 17 25.63 -6.73 25.49
CA LEU A 17 25.02 -6.70 24.16
C LEU A 17 23.49 -6.73 24.28
N LEU A 18 22.85 -5.60 24.02
CA LEU A 18 21.41 -5.53 23.79
C LEU A 18 21.10 -6.12 22.40
N PHE A 19 20.80 -7.42 22.35
CA PHE A 19 20.15 -8.01 21.19
C PHE A 19 18.70 -7.52 21.14
N VAL A 20 18.42 -6.55 20.27
CA VAL A 20 17.05 -6.20 19.90
C VAL A 20 16.53 -7.33 19.01
N ALA A 21 15.68 -8.19 19.58
CA ALA A 21 14.97 -9.19 18.81
C ALA A 21 14.00 -8.48 17.85
N SER A 22 14.34 -8.48 16.56
CA SER A 22 13.42 -8.04 15.52
C SER A 22 12.35 -9.13 15.37
N THR A 23 11.19 -8.96 16.02
CA THR A 23 10.05 -9.83 15.78
C THR A 23 9.65 -9.69 14.30
N PRO A 24 9.48 -10.78 13.55
CA PRO A 24 8.95 -10.70 12.19
C PRO A 24 7.57 -10.06 12.27
N ALA A 25 7.39 -8.94 11.56
CA ALA A 25 6.08 -8.34 11.41
C ALA A 25 5.20 -9.35 10.67
N VAL A 26 4.05 -9.68 11.24
CA VAL A 26 3.03 -10.46 10.54
C VAL A 26 2.37 -9.50 9.56
N ALA A 27 2.43 -9.82 8.27
CA ALA A 27 1.75 -9.05 7.23
C ALA A 27 0.26 -8.92 7.57
N LEU A 28 -0.29 -7.74 7.35
CA LEU A 28 -1.72 -7.48 7.57
C LEU A 28 -2.54 -8.28 6.56
N THR A 29 -3.73 -8.68 6.98
CA THR A 29 -4.71 -9.33 6.10
C THR A 29 -5.39 -8.31 5.18
N PRO A 30 -5.95 -8.75 4.02
CA PRO A 30 -6.70 -7.87 3.13
C PRO A 30 -7.86 -7.15 3.84
N GLU A 31 -8.54 -7.85 4.75
CA GLU A 31 -9.70 -7.34 5.49
C GLU A 31 -9.30 -6.27 6.51
N GLU A 32 -8.21 -6.49 7.24
CA GLU A 32 -7.66 -5.49 8.18
C GLU A 32 -7.24 -4.21 7.45
N VAL A 33 -6.59 -4.36 6.30
CA VAL A 33 -6.19 -3.23 5.47
C VAL A 33 -7.41 -2.49 4.92
N ALA A 34 -8.40 -3.21 4.39
CA ALA A 34 -9.63 -2.60 3.88
C ALA A 34 -10.38 -1.83 4.95
N ALA A 35 -10.58 -2.42 6.14
CA ALA A 35 -11.26 -1.77 7.25
C ALA A 35 -10.52 -0.52 7.73
N ARG A 36 -9.18 -0.60 7.84
CA ARG A 36 -8.34 0.53 8.22
C ARG A 36 -8.45 1.68 7.22
N ILE A 37 -8.29 1.39 5.92
CA ILE A 37 -8.36 2.40 4.87
C ILE A 37 -9.76 3.02 4.77
N ALA A 38 -10.82 2.20 4.85
CA ALA A 38 -12.19 2.69 4.84
C ALA A 38 -12.43 3.70 5.96
N SER A 39 -11.96 3.38 7.17
CA SER A 39 -12.09 4.26 8.34
C SER A 39 -11.22 5.52 8.23
N GLU A 40 -9.95 5.36 7.89
CA GLU A 40 -8.95 6.45 7.87
C GLU A 40 -9.29 7.51 6.80
N TYR A 41 -9.73 7.07 5.62
CA TYR A 41 -9.98 7.95 4.48
C TYR A 41 -11.48 8.24 4.25
N ARG A 42 -12.37 7.67 5.06
CA ARG A 42 -13.83 7.77 4.89
C ARG A 42 -14.28 7.38 3.48
N VAL A 43 -13.81 6.24 3.01
CA VAL A 43 -14.13 5.68 1.70
C VAL A 43 -14.82 4.33 1.87
N GLU A 44 -15.60 3.94 0.87
CA GLU A 44 -16.11 2.58 0.75
C GLU A 44 -15.12 1.73 -0.05
N VAL A 45 -14.71 0.58 0.46
CA VAL A 45 -13.82 -0.35 -0.25
C VAL A 45 -14.69 -1.34 -1.03
N LEU A 46 -14.63 -1.26 -2.35
CA LEU A 46 -15.43 -2.09 -3.27
C LEU A 46 -14.73 -3.41 -3.63
N LYS A 47 -13.39 -3.40 -3.68
CA LYS A 47 -12.58 -4.57 -4.08
C LYS A 47 -11.19 -4.48 -3.46
N VAL A 48 -10.63 -5.63 -3.08
CA VAL A 48 -9.23 -5.78 -2.69
C VAL A 48 -8.58 -6.82 -3.60
N GLU A 49 -7.41 -6.50 -4.14
CA GLU A 49 -6.62 -7.39 -5.00
C GLU A 49 -5.19 -7.50 -4.46
N ASP A 50 -4.63 -8.72 -4.43
CA ASP A 50 -3.21 -8.93 -4.19
C ASP A 50 -2.39 -8.46 -5.39
N ALA A 51 -1.32 -7.73 -5.12
CA ALA A 51 -0.35 -7.30 -6.10
C ALA A 51 1.08 -7.40 -5.54
N SER A 52 2.06 -7.28 -6.43
CA SER A 52 3.47 -7.16 -6.07
C SER A 52 4.12 -6.10 -6.97
N ASP A 53 4.95 -5.26 -6.38
CA ASP A 53 5.74 -4.24 -7.08
C ASP A 53 7.15 -4.24 -6.49
N ASP A 54 8.17 -4.50 -7.32
CA ASP A 54 9.58 -4.52 -6.90
C ASP A 54 9.85 -5.45 -5.70
N GLY A 55 9.21 -6.63 -5.69
CA GLY A 55 9.34 -7.62 -4.61
C GLY A 55 8.56 -7.29 -3.33
N ARG A 56 7.86 -6.15 -3.29
CA ARG A 56 7.01 -5.74 -2.18
C ARG A 56 5.57 -6.19 -2.41
N ARG A 57 5.01 -6.93 -1.45
CA ARG A 57 3.59 -7.33 -1.48
C ARG A 57 2.70 -6.12 -1.21
N LEU A 58 1.70 -5.94 -2.06
CA LEU A 58 0.76 -4.83 -2.01
C LEU A 58 -0.68 -5.34 -2.03
N TYR A 59 -1.57 -4.57 -1.43
CA TYR A 59 -3.00 -4.63 -1.68
C TYR A 59 -3.42 -3.45 -2.55
N VAL A 60 -4.15 -3.74 -3.63
CA VAL A 60 -4.78 -2.74 -4.48
C VAL A 60 -6.25 -2.67 -4.09
N LEU A 61 -6.66 -1.53 -3.54
CA LEU A 61 -8.01 -1.30 -3.08
C LEU A 61 -8.72 -0.45 -4.13
N THR A 62 -9.84 -0.96 -4.66
CA THR A 62 -10.80 -0.13 -5.39
C THR A 62 -11.72 0.52 -4.37
N VAL A 63 -11.73 1.85 -4.33
CA VAL A 63 -12.46 2.62 -3.33
C VAL A 63 -13.42 3.58 -3.99
N MET A 64 -14.52 3.88 -3.31
CA MET A 64 -15.51 4.85 -3.74
C MET A 64 -15.68 5.92 -2.66
N LEU A 65 -15.72 7.18 -3.09
CA LEU A 65 -16.12 8.27 -2.20
C LEU A 65 -17.61 8.17 -1.86
N PRO A 66 -17.99 8.39 -0.59
CA PRO A 66 -19.36 8.24 -0.15
C PRO A 66 -20.29 9.30 -0.76
N PRO A 67 -21.63 9.10 -0.72
CA PRO A 67 -22.61 10.01 -1.31
C PRO A 67 -22.57 11.44 -0.75
N ASP A 68 -22.04 11.62 0.45
CA ASP A 68 -21.92 12.91 1.14
C ASP A 68 -20.60 13.65 0.83
N ALA A 69 -19.73 13.12 -0.04
CA ALA A 69 -18.47 13.76 -0.46
C ALA A 69 -18.66 14.95 -1.44
N GLY A 70 -19.84 15.56 -1.47
CA GLY A 70 -20.17 16.71 -2.33
C GLY A 70 -19.98 16.42 -3.81
N ASN A 71 -19.25 17.29 -4.52
CA ASN A 71 -19.02 17.15 -5.96
C ASN A 71 -18.16 15.94 -6.35
N ALA A 72 -17.50 15.30 -5.38
CA ALA A 72 -16.67 14.11 -5.59
C ALA A 72 -17.40 12.81 -5.16
N ALA A 73 -18.67 12.89 -4.78
CA ALA A 73 -19.48 11.72 -4.42
C ALA A 73 -19.47 10.66 -5.53
N PHE A 74 -19.41 9.39 -5.12
CA PHE A 74 -19.36 8.22 -6.00
C PHE A 74 -18.13 8.13 -6.90
N GLN A 75 -17.14 9.01 -6.73
CA GLN A 75 -15.90 8.89 -7.49
C GLN A 75 -15.17 7.61 -7.08
N VAL A 76 -14.86 6.78 -8.06
CA VAL A 76 -14.10 5.54 -7.87
C VAL A 76 -12.62 5.79 -8.14
N GLY A 77 -11.80 5.35 -7.21
CA GLY A 77 -10.34 5.44 -7.26
C GLY A 77 -9.67 4.13 -6.89
N ARG A 78 -8.34 4.09 -7.06
CA ARG A 78 -7.53 2.97 -6.58
C ARG A 78 -6.44 3.46 -5.63
N LEU A 79 -6.33 2.78 -4.51
CA LEU A 79 -5.28 2.99 -3.51
C LEU A 79 -4.36 1.77 -3.46
N PHE A 80 -3.08 2.02 -3.25
CA PHE A 80 -2.05 0.98 -3.15
C PHE A 80 -1.57 0.97 -1.72
N VAL A 81 -1.62 -0.18 -1.09
CA VAL A 81 -1.29 -0.31 0.33
C VAL A 81 -0.22 -1.37 0.48
N ASP A 82 0.84 -1.05 1.19
CA ASP A 82 1.88 -2.01 1.56
C ASP A 82 1.30 -3.06 2.53
N ALA A 83 1.44 -4.34 2.20
CA ALA A 83 0.80 -5.43 2.96
C ALA A 83 1.43 -5.64 4.34
N GLU A 84 2.69 -5.25 4.52
CA GLU A 84 3.41 -5.41 5.80
C GLU A 84 3.05 -4.30 6.80
N THR A 85 2.88 -3.07 6.30
CA THR A 85 2.75 -1.86 7.12
C THR A 85 1.35 -1.27 7.13
N GLY A 86 0.52 -1.61 6.14
CA GLY A 86 -0.79 -1.02 5.91
C GLY A 86 -0.72 0.44 5.45
N LYS A 87 0.43 0.93 4.99
CA LYS A 87 0.61 2.32 4.56
C LYS A 87 0.34 2.49 3.06
N LEU A 88 -0.18 3.66 2.69
CA LEU A 88 -0.34 4.02 1.29
C LEU A 88 1.03 4.10 0.59
N VAL A 89 1.10 3.49 -0.58
CA VAL A 89 2.22 3.55 -1.50
C VAL A 89 1.92 4.60 -2.56
N PRO A 90 2.70 5.68 -2.66
CA PRO A 90 2.56 6.67 -3.73
C PRO A 90 2.77 6.02 -5.09
N ARG A 91 1.84 6.26 -6.03
CA ARG A 91 1.98 5.78 -7.41
C ARG A 91 3.00 6.58 -8.23
N LEU A 92 3.13 7.87 -7.94
CA LEU A 92 4.05 8.75 -8.67
C LEU A 92 5.38 8.74 -7.94
N ARG A 93 6.43 8.27 -8.61
CA ARG A 93 7.79 8.29 -8.07
C ARG A 93 8.55 9.46 -8.72
N HIS A 94 9.07 10.35 -7.87
CA HIS A 94 10.00 11.38 -8.31
C HIS A 94 11.39 10.76 -8.45
N ARG A 95 12.04 11.01 -9.59
CA ARG A 95 13.41 10.59 -9.88
C ARG A 95 14.27 11.81 -10.26
N PRO A 96 15.60 11.74 -10.17
CA PRO A 96 16.49 12.84 -10.56
C PRO A 96 16.30 13.30 -12.00
N ASP A 97 15.88 12.40 -12.89
CA ASP A 97 15.64 12.58 -14.32
C ASP A 97 14.17 12.90 -14.68
N GLY A 98 13.28 13.01 -13.68
CA GLY A 98 11.89 13.41 -13.88
C GLY A 98 10.88 12.57 -13.10
N TYR A 99 9.75 12.27 -13.73
CA TYR A 99 8.67 11.49 -13.13
C TYR A 99 8.65 10.09 -13.72
N GLU A 100 8.67 9.09 -12.86
CA GLU A 100 8.39 7.72 -13.25
C GLU A 100 6.88 7.50 -13.11
N ALA A 101 6.22 7.32 -14.27
CA ALA A 101 4.81 6.98 -14.30
C ALA A 101 4.63 5.52 -13.78
N PRO A 102 3.59 5.27 -12.97
CA PRO A 102 3.28 3.90 -12.56
C PRO A 102 2.98 3.04 -13.80
N PRO A 103 3.28 1.73 -13.76
CA PRO A 103 2.94 0.83 -14.86
C PRO A 103 1.44 0.91 -15.17
N ALA A 104 1.12 0.97 -16.46
CA ALA A 104 -0.25 0.91 -16.91
C ALA A 104 -0.82 -0.46 -16.53
N TRP A 105 -1.88 -0.47 -15.73
CA TRP A 105 -2.59 -1.71 -15.43
C TRP A 105 -3.36 -2.15 -16.68
N PRO A 106 -3.50 -3.46 -16.92
CA PRO A 106 -4.40 -3.97 -17.94
C PRO A 106 -5.85 -3.67 -17.52
N SER A 107 -6.30 -2.45 -17.81
CA SER A 107 -7.72 -2.18 -17.95
C SER A 107 -8.14 -2.94 -19.20
N ALA A 108 -8.66 -4.15 -19.06
CA ALA A 108 -9.38 -4.75 -20.18
C ALA A 108 -10.45 -3.70 -20.57
N PRO A 109 -10.45 -3.17 -21.80
CA PRO A 109 -11.51 -2.27 -22.21
C PRO A 109 -12.83 -3.01 -22.02
N GLU A 110 -13.75 -2.41 -21.28
CA GLU A 110 -15.11 -2.94 -21.13
C GLU A 110 -15.67 -3.11 -22.56
N PRO A 111 -15.99 -4.34 -23.01
CA PRO A 111 -16.33 -4.61 -24.40
C PRO A 111 -17.63 -3.92 -24.83
N SER A 112 -18.40 -3.41 -23.86
CA SER A 112 -19.62 -2.63 -24.04
C SER A 112 -19.38 -1.25 -24.65
N GLY A 113 -18.22 -0.62 -24.44
CA GLY A 113 -17.98 0.78 -24.84
C GLY A 113 -18.14 1.02 -26.34
N PRO A 114 -17.54 0.18 -27.21
CA PRO A 114 -17.78 0.25 -28.65
C PRO A 114 -19.22 -0.06 -29.07
N ALA A 115 -19.89 -1.00 -28.37
CA ALA A 115 -21.27 -1.39 -28.67
C ALA A 115 -22.27 -0.26 -28.38
N LEU A 116 -22.13 0.40 -27.22
CA LEU A 116 -22.96 1.55 -26.82
C LEU A 116 -22.81 2.73 -27.78
N ARG A 117 -21.58 3.00 -28.24
CA ARG A 117 -21.31 4.08 -29.22
C ARG A 117 -21.98 3.79 -30.56
N ARG A 118 -22.02 2.52 -30.99
CA ARG A 118 -22.66 2.12 -32.25
C ARG A 118 -24.19 2.24 -32.14
N GLU A 119 -24.78 1.79 -31.05
CA GLU A 119 -26.22 1.92 -30.78
C GLU A 119 -26.71 3.38 -30.79
N SER A 120 -25.96 4.29 -30.16
CA SER A 120 -26.36 5.70 -30.09
C SER A 120 -26.30 6.44 -31.44
N LEU A 121 -25.54 5.93 -32.42
CA LEU A 121 -25.43 6.49 -33.76
C LEU A 121 -26.48 5.92 -34.72
N GLU A 122 -26.97 4.71 -34.46
CA GLU A 122 -27.90 3.99 -35.34
C GLU A 122 -29.37 4.13 -34.92
N ARG A 123 -29.69 4.71 -33.76
CA ARG A 123 -31.08 5.08 -33.40
C ARG A 123 -31.42 6.46 -33.95
N PRO A 124 -32.14 6.60 -35.08
CA PRO A 124 -32.70 7.89 -35.45
C PRO A 124 -33.66 8.34 -34.35
N HIS A 125 -33.43 9.53 -33.79
CA HIS A 125 -34.40 10.18 -32.91
C HIS A 125 -35.63 10.56 -33.75
N SER A 126 -36.56 9.62 -33.88
CA SER A 126 -37.93 9.90 -34.29
C SER A 126 -38.55 10.82 -33.24
N ARG A 127 -38.69 12.08 -33.63
CA ARG A 127 -39.39 13.15 -32.90
C ARG A 127 -40.90 12.90 -32.89
#